data_AF-A0A536CDC6-F1
#
_entry.id   AF-A0A536CDC6-F1
#
_cell.length_a   1.000
_cell.length_b   1.000
_cell.length_c   1.000
_cell.angle_alpha   90.00
_cell.angle_beta   90.00
_cell.angle_gamma   90.00
#
_symmetry.space_group_name_H-M   'P 1'
#
loop_
_entity.id
_entity.type
_entity.pdbx_description
1 polymer ?
#
loop_
_entity_poly.entity_id
_entity_poly.type
_entity_poly.pdbx_seq_one_letter_code
_entity_poly.pdbx_strand_id
1 'polypeptide(L)'
;DATDDPELWRTAHQWADRAASAGLGVTMHVGEFGTTSIGPALSTPGLRRIGHGTHAADDGALLDELSRSGVTLECPLTCNVVLGSAPSYEDHPIRRFVEHVIPVTLATDLPMHVCTTIGREYAVAALLGFSPAELLEFTRNALNGSFTTPTRKAVLLRELEKHSVVAPN
;
A
#
# COMPACT_ATOMS: atom_id res chain seq x y z
N ASP A 1 15.90 17.16 -5.31
CA ASP A 1 14.77 16.57 -4.57
C ASP A 1 15.21 16.45 -3.11
N ALA A 2 14.36 16.82 -2.15
CA ALA A 2 14.73 16.82 -0.71
C ALA A 2 14.67 15.40 -0.09
N THR A 3 14.37 14.39 -0.90
CA THR A 3 14.11 13.01 -0.52
C THR A 3 15.34 12.23 -0.05
N ASP A 4 16.56 12.76 -0.24
CA ASP A 4 17.82 12.09 0.12
C ASP A 4 18.57 12.80 1.26
N ASP A 5 17.97 13.81 1.90
CA ASP A 5 18.62 14.55 2.98
C ASP A 5 18.72 13.68 4.27
N PRO A 6 19.94 13.32 4.72
CA PRO A 6 20.12 12.49 5.91
C PRO A 6 19.59 13.13 7.20
N GLU A 7 19.56 14.46 7.29
CA GLU A 7 19.03 15.19 8.44
C GLU A 7 17.50 15.05 8.55
N LEU A 8 16.81 15.12 7.41
CA LEU A 8 15.36 14.92 7.33
C LEU A 8 15.00 13.48 7.70
N TRP A 9 15.72 12.50 7.16
CA TRP A 9 15.50 11.09 7.50
C TRP A 9 15.79 10.77 8.96
N ARG A 10 16.86 11.34 9.54
CA ARG A 10 17.10 11.18 10.98
C ARG A 10 15.94 11.69 11.82
N THR A 11 15.40 12.85 11.46
CA THR A 11 14.25 13.43 12.17
C THR A 11 13.01 12.54 12.00
N ALA A 12 12.73 12.07 10.78
CA ALA A 12 11.61 11.17 10.50
C ALA A 12 11.72 9.85 11.30
N HIS A 13 12.90 9.23 11.34
CA HIS A 13 13.13 8.00 12.10
C HIS A 13 12.97 8.21 13.61
N GLN A 14 13.41 9.34 14.16
CA GLN A 14 13.22 9.67 15.58
C GLN A 14 11.75 9.80 15.95
N TRP A 15 10.93 10.42 15.09
CA TRP A 15 9.49 10.51 15.33
C TRP A 15 8.79 9.17 15.18
N ALA A 16 9.16 8.38 14.18
CA ALA A 16 8.64 7.03 13.98
C ALA A 16 8.96 6.12 15.17
N ASP A 17 10.20 6.14 15.67
CA ASP A 17 10.62 5.36 16.83
C ASP A 17 9.82 5.74 18.09
N ARG A 18 9.60 7.03 18.33
CA ARG A 18 8.76 7.50 19.43
C ARG A 18 7.31 7.05 19.29
N ALA A 19 6.73 7.14 18.08
CA ALA A 19 5.37 6.71 17.81
C ALA A 19 5.22 5.20 18.00
N ALA A 20 6.13 4.41 17.44
CA ALA A 20 6.16 2.96 17.56
C ALA A 20 6.36 2.51 19.01
N SER A 21 7.27 3.15 19.75
CA SER A 21 7.50 2.90 21.19
C SER A 21 6.28 3.23 22.05
N ALA A 22 5.42 4.15 21.60
CA ALA A 22 4.13 4.45 22.23
C ALA A 22 2.99 3.52 21.79
N GLY A 23 3.26 2.52 20.94
CA GLY A 23 2.27 1.58 20.41
C GLY A 23 1.41 2.13 19.27
N LEU A 24 1.80 3.25 18.65
CA LEU A 24 1.13 3.81 17.47
C LEU A 24 1.65 3.16 16.19
N GLY A 25 0.79 3.06 15.18
CA GLY A 25 1.18 2.57 13.86
C GLY A 25 1.90 3.64 13.04
N VAL A 26 2.89 3.23 12.24
CA VAL A 26 3.68 4.11 11.37
C VAL A 26 3.40 3.77 9.90
N THR A 27 3.01 4.79 9.14
CA THR A 27 2.95 4.79 7.67
C THR A 27 3.73 5.99 7.14
N MET A 28 4.28 5.88 5.94
CA MET A 28 5.01 6.95 5.28
C MET A 28 4.59 7.08 3.82
N HIS A 29 4.47 8.32 3.36
CA HIS A 29 4.14 8.64 1.98
C HIS A 29 5.43 8.73 1.15
N VAL A 30 5.75 7.67 0.41
CA VAL A 30 7.00 7.56 -0.33
C VAL A 30 6.79 6.81 -1.63
N GLY A 31 7.68 6.98 -2.60
CA GLY A 31 7.58 6.26 -3.86
C GLY A 31 6.47 6.74 -4.80
N GLU A 32 5.76 7.82 -4.50
CA GLU A 32 4.68 8.33 -5.38
C GLU A 32 5.22 8.99 -6.66
N PHE A 33 6.35 9.70 -6.59
CA PHE A 33 6.92 10.43 -7.73
C PHE A 33 8.42 10.14 -7.95
N GLY A 34 8.96 9.09 -7.31
CA GLY A 34 10.36 8.71 -7.47
C GLY A 34 10.79 7.64 -6.46
N THR A 35 11.88 6.94 -6.76
CA THR A 35 12.37 5.77 -6.01
C THR A 35 13.21 6.11 -4.78
N THR A 36 13.84 7.28 -4.77
CA THR A 36 14.85 7.73 -3.80
C THR A 36 14.41 7.61 -2.34
N SER A 37 13.14 7.93 -2.06
CA SER A 37 12.58 7.91 -0.70
C SER A 37 12.24 6.52 -0.14
N ILE A 38 12.18 5.48 -0.99
CA ILE A 38 11.65 4.17 -0.61
C ILE A 38 12.64 3.41 0.28
N GLY A 39 13.90 3.31 -0.13
CA GLY A 39 14.95 2.63 0.64
C GLY A 39 15.14 3.20 2.05
N PRO A 40 15.34 4.53 2.20
CA PRO A 40 15.40 5.15 3.52
C PRO A 40 14.14 4.91 4.35
N ALA A 41 12.95 4.95 3.75
CA ALA A 41 11.70 4.66 4.47
C ALA A 41 11.70 3.24 5.05
N LEU A 42 12.15 2.23 4.30
CA LEU A 42 12.21 0.83 4.77
C LEU A 42 13.10 0.63 5.99
N SER A 43 14.06 1.53 6.22
CA SER A 43 14.90 1.54 7.44
C SER A 43 14.21 2.18 8.67
N THR A 44 12.97 2.68 8.52
CA THR A 44 12.25 3.38 9.59
C THR A 44 11.75 2.42 10.67
N PRO A 45 12.05 2.68 11.96
CA PRO A 45 11.52 1.88 13.07
C PRO A 45 9.99 1.82 13.09
N GLY A 46 9.45 0.61 13.18
CA GLY A 46 8.02 0.37 13.31
C GLY A 46 7.19 0.68 12.07
N LEU A 47 7.80 0.94 10.90
CA LEU A 47 7.09 1.10 9.63
C LEU A 47 6.27 -0.16 9.32
N ARG A 48 5.00 0.03 8.98
CA ARG A 48 4.09 -1.08 8.64
C ARG A 48 3.41 -0.91 7.29
N ARG A 49 3.29 0.33 6.82
CA ARG A 49 2.63 0.66 5.55
C ARG A 49 3.40 1.73 4.82
N ILE A 50 3.31 1.70 3.49
CA ILE A 50 3.77 2.78 2.62
C ILE A 50 2.57 3.29 1.83
N GLY A 51 2.32 4.59 1.92
CA GLY A 51 1.42 5.28 1.02
C GLY A 51 2.04 5.30 -0.38
N HIS A 52 1.30 4.84 -1.37
CA HIS A 52 1.71 4.70 -2.77
C HIS A 52 2.77 3.62 -2.99
N GLY A 53 4.06 3.96 -2.98
CA GLY A 53 5.13 3.07 -3.40
C GLY A 53 5.18 2.81 -4.92
N THR A 54 4.43 3.58 -5.72
CA THR A 54 4.21 3.35 -7.17
C THR A 54 5.50 3.15 -7.95
N HIS A 55 6.48 4.03 -7.77
CA HIS A 55 7.77 3.95 -8.47
C HIS A 55 8.69 2.83 -7.97
N ALA A 56 8.34 2.09 -6.91
CA ALA A 56 9.12 0.91 -6.51
C ALA A 56 9.26 -0.10 -7.67
N ALA A 57 8.26 -0.17 -8.55
CA ALA A 57 8.28 -1.06 -9.70
C ALA A 57 9.33 -0.71 -10.76
N ASP A 58 9.92 0.48 -10.70
CA ASP A 58 10.98 0.90 -11.61
C ASP A 58 12.33 0.27 -11.24
N ASP A 59 12.45 -0.29 -10.03
CA ASP A 59 13.66 -0.92 -9.52
C ASP A 59 13.37 -2.31 -8.92
N GLY A 60 13.89 -3.36 -9.57
CA GLY A 60 13.73 -4.74 -9.11
C GLY A 60 14.30 -4.99 -7.70
N ALA A 61 15.36 -4.28 -7.30
CA ALA A 61 15.92 -4.41 -5.96
C ALA A 61 14.96 -3.88 -4.88
N LEU A 62 14.22 -2.81 -5.19
CA LEU A 62 13.19 -2.25 -4.28
C LEU A 62 11.98 -3.17 -4.17
N LEU A 63 11.55 -3.81 -5.27
CA LEU A 63 10.50 -4.83 -5.21
C LEU A 63 10.87 -5.99 -4.30
N ASP A 64 12.10 -6.48 -4.42
CA ASP A 64 12.62 -7.56 -3.58
C ASP A 64 12.73 -7.14 -2.10
N GLU A 65 13.14 -5.90 -1.84
CA GLU A 65 13.23 -5.36 -0.48
C GLU A 65 11.84 -5.20 0.15
N LEU A 66 10.88 -4.65 -0.59
CA LEU A 66 9.48 -4.52 -0.16
C LEU A 66 8.89 -5.89 0.17
N SER A 67 9.09 -6.88 -0.70
CA SER A 67 8.63 -8.26 -0.49
C SER A 67 9.17 -8.84 0.81
N ARG A 68 10.49 -8.68 1.08
CA ARG A 68 11.12 -9.14 2.33
C ARG A 68 10.63 -8.39 3.58
N SER A 69 10.33 -7.10 3.44
CA SER A 69 9.95 -6.25 4.58
C SER A 69 8.56 -6.57 5.13
N GLY A 70 7.65 -7.11 4.30
CA GLY A 70 6.25 -7.35 4.65
C GLY A 70 5.44 -6.07 4.90
N VAL A 71 5.96 -4.88 4.56
CA VAL A 71 5.17 -3.64 4.59
C VAL A 71 4.04 -3.71 3.58
N THR A 72 2.91 -3.12 3.94
CA THR A 72 1.74 -3.09 3.05
C THR A 72 1.72 -1.80 2.23
N LEU A 73 1.58 -1.90 0.90
CA LEU A 73 1.39 -0.75 0.03
C LEU A 73 -0.08 -0.31 0.02
N GLU A 74 -0.30 1.00 0.16
CA GLU A 74 -1.60 1.65 0.02
C GLU A 74 -1.68 2.23 -1.39
N CYS A 75 -2.40 1.56 -2.31
CA CYS A 75 -2.40 1.88 -3.73
C CYS A 75 -3.71 2.59 -4.15
N PRO A 76 -3.67 3.92 -4.36
CA PRO A 76 -4.79 4.68 -4.91
C PRO A 76 -4.73 4.81 -6.43
N LEU A 77 -5.24 3.80 -7.14
CA LEU A 77 -5.15 3.68 -8.60
C LEU A 77 -5.57 4.96 -9.33
N THR A 78 -6.76 5.49 -9.01
CA THR A 78 -7.25 6.72 -9.66
C THR A 78 -6.41 7.95 -9.29
N CYS A 79 -5.92 8.04 -8.04
CA CYS A 79 -5.07 9.16 -7.63
C CYS A 79 -3.73 9.14 -8.38
N ASN A 80 -3.09 7.97 -8.45
CA ASN A 80 -1.83 7.80 -9.17
C ASN A 80 -1.92 8.19 -10.64
N VAL A 81 -3.04 7.87 -11.31
CA VAL A 81 -3.26 8.29 -12.71
C VAL A 81 -3.53 9.80 -12.82
N VAL A 82 -4.41 10.35 -11.96
CA VAL A 82 -4.79 11.77 -12.03
C VAL A 82 -3.62 12.71 -11.68
N LEU A 83 -2.77 12.32 -10.72
CA LEU A 83 -1.61 13.10 -10.31
C LEU A 83 -0.35 12.81 -11.15
N GLY A 84 -0.39 11.82 -12.03
CA GLY A 84 0.69 11.53 -12.99
C GLY A 84 1.81 10.62 -12.48
N SER A 85 1.62 9.95 -11.34
CA SER A 85 2.52 8.87 -10.87
C SER A 85 2.43 7.60 -11.73
N ALA A 86 1.29 7.39 -12.37
CA ALA A 86 1.07 6.32 -13.35
C ALA A 86 0.52 6.95 -14.65
N PRO A 87 1.04 6.58 -15.85
CA PRO A 87 0.57 7.19 -17.10
C PRO A 87 -0.90 6.88 -17.43
N SER A 88 -1.37 5.70 -17.06
CA SER A 88 -2.72 5.19 -17.28
C SER A 88 -3.07 4.14 -16.23
N TYR A 89 -4.30 3.64 -16.23
CA TYR A 89 -4.67 2.52 -15.34
C TYR A 89 -3.98 1.24 -15.77
N GLU A 90 -3.87 1.02 -17.08
CA GLU A 90 -3.24 -0.14 -17.71
C GLU A 90 -1.74 -0.20 -17.44
N ASP A 91 -1.08 0.96 -17.34
CA ASP A 91 0.34 1.09 -17.01
C ASP A 91 0.60 1.12 -15.49
N HIS A 92 -0.44 1.02 -14.65
CA HIS A 92 -0.27 1.07 -13.20
C HIS A 92 0.49 -0.20 -12.70
N PRO A 93 1.53 -0.06 -11.88
CA PRO A 93 2.41 -1.17 -11.50
C PRO A 93 1.82 -2.17 -10.49
N ILE A 94 0.53 -2.07 -10.16
CA ILE A 94 -0.10 -2.85 -9.08
C ILE A 94 0.04 -4.36 -9.30
N ARG A 95 -0.02 -4.82 -10.55
CA ARG A 95 0.18 -6.23 -10.91
C ARG A 95 1.57 -6.73 -10.51
N ARG A 96 2.61 -5.92 -10.71
CA ARG A 96 4.00 -6.27 -10.36
C ARG A 96 4.15 -6.44 -8.85
N PHE A 97 3.48 -5.62 -8.05
CA PHE A 97 3.50 -5.78 -6.59
C PHE A 97 2.90 -7.12 -6.15
N VAL A 98 1.76 -7.49 -6.74
CA VAL A 98 1.10 -8.78 -6.45
C VAL A 98 1.96 -9.96 -6.88
N GLU A 99 2.58 -9.90 -8.06
CA GLU A 99 3.50 -10.94 -8.56
C GLU A 99 4.76 -11.11 -7.69
N HIS A 100 5.24 -10.03 -7.08
CA HIS A 100 6.34 -10.05 -6.11
C HIS A 100 5.90 -10.38 -4.67
N VAL A 101 4.64 -10.79 -4.47
CA VAL A 101 4.08 -11.15 -3.16
C VAL A 101 4.16 -9.99 -2.15
N ILE A 102 4.08 -8.76 -2.64
CA ILE A 102 4.03 -7.57 -1.80
C ILE A 102 2.56 -7.37 -1.36
N PRO A 103 2.27 -7.21 -0.05
CA PRO A 103 0.91 -6.94 0.40
C PRO A 103 0.43 -5.60 -0.14
N VAL A 104 -0.69 -5.60 -0.86
CA VAL A 104 -1.30 -4.40 -1.47
C VAL A 104 -2.71 -4.20 -0.95
N THR A 105 -3.10 -2.94 -0.79
CA THR A 105 -4.47 -2.51 -0.50
C THR A 105 -4.90 -1.47 -1.52
N LEU A 106 -6.20 -1.42 -1.83
CA LEU A 106 -6.78 -0.33 -2.62
C LEU A 106 -7.21 0.81 -1.69
N ALA A 107 -6.88 2.03 -2.06
CA ALA A 107 -7.20 3.24 -1.30
C ALA A 107 -7.77 4.33 -2.22
N THR A 108 -8.49 5.32 -1.69
CA THR A 108 -9.00 6.43 -2.51
C THR A 108 -8.08 7.64 -2.52
N ASP A 109 -7.22 7.75 -1.49
CA ASP A 109 -6.39 8.91 -1.19
C ASP A 109 -7.19 10.23 -1.09
N LEU A 110 -7.30 10.99 -2.18
CA LEU A 110 -8.00 12.28 -2.24
C LEU A 110 -9.35 12.18 -3.00
N PRO A 111 -10.37 11.43 -2.51
CA PRO A 111 -11.56 11.06 -3.29
C PRO A 111 -12.35 12.24 -3.86
N MET A 112 -12.36 13.38 -3.16
CA MET A 112 -13.02 14.60 -3.62
C MET A 112 -12.29 15.31 -4.76
N HIS A 113 -10.95 15.21 -4.81
CA HIS A 113 -10.13 15.88 -5.82
C HIS A 113 -10.04 15.05 -7.11
N VAL A 114 -10.03 13.72 -6.97
CA VAL A 114 -9.87 12.79 -8.11
C VAL A 114 -11.18 12.09 -8.51
N CYS A 115 -12.30 12.52 -7.91
CA CYS A 115 -13.67 12.04 -8.21
C CYS A 115 -13.82 10.51 -8.17
N THR A 116 -13.29 9.89 -7.11
CA THR A 116 -13.34 8.44 -6.90
C THR A 116 -14.02 8.03 -5.60
N THR A 117 -14.32 6.74 -5.48
CA THR A 117 -14.83 6.09 -4.27
C THR A 117 -14.13 4.75 -4.11
N ILE A 118 -14.15 4.16 -2.91
CA ILE A 118 -13.52 2.85 -2.72
C ILE A 118 -14.13 1.78 -3.65
N GLY A 119 -15.45 1.83 -3.90
CA GLY A 119 -16.08 0.91 -4.86
C GLY A 119 -15.59 1.10 -6.30
N ARG A 120 -15.26 2.34 -6.68
CA ARG A 120 -14.66 2.64 -8.00
C ARG A 120 -13.24 2.09 -8.11
N GLU A 121 -12.41 2.21 -7.07
CA GLU A 121 -11.07 1.62 -7.08
C GLU A 121 -11.11 0.10 -7.29
N TYR A 122 -12.04 -0.59 -6.63
CA TYR A 122 -12.26 -2.03 -6.83
C TYR A 122 -12.78 -2.34 -8.23
N ALA A 123 -13.67 -1.51 -8.79
CA ALA A 123 -14.15 -1.69 -10.16
C ALA A 123 -13.03 -1.49 -11.19
N VAL A 124 -12.14 -0.51 -10.98
CA VAL A 124 -10.95 -0.30 -11.82
C VAL A 124 -10.01 -1.50 -11.71
N ALA A 125 -9.71 -1.99 -10.51
CA ALA A 125 -8.90 -3.19 -10.34
C ALA A 125 -9.53 -4.41 -11.04
N ALA A 126 -10.86 -4.59 -10.98
CA ALA A 126 -11.53 -5.64 -11.72
C ALA A 126 -11.36 -5.51 -13.25
N LEU A 127 -11.41 -4.28 -13.79
CA LEU A 127 -11.15 -3.99 -15.21
C LEU A 127 -9.69 -4.26 -15.61
N LEU A 128 -8.74 -4.13 -14.67
CA LEU A 128 -7.34 -4.52 -14.85
C LEU A 128 -7.11 -6.05 -14.72
N GLY A 129 -8.19 -6.84 -14.66
CA GLY A 129 -8.14 -8.29 -14.70
C GLY A 129 -7.84 -8.97 -13.36
N PHE A 130 -7.95 -8.27 -12.23
CA PHE A 130 -7.91 -8.92 -10.91
C PHE A 130 -9.18 -9.75 -10.69
N SER A 131 -8.99 -11.02 -10.33
CA SER A 131 -10.06 -11.95 -9.99
C SER A 131 -10.78 -11.53 -8.70
N PRO A 132 -12.01 -12.02 -8.47
CA PRO A 132 -12.70 -11.79 -7.19
C PRO A 132 -11.89 -12.22 -5.96
N ALA A 133 -11.09 -13.29 -6.07
CA ALA A 133 -10.23 -13.75 -4.99
C ALA A 133 -9.09 -12.76 -4.69
N GLU A 134 -8.44 -12.21 -5.73
CA GLU A 134 -7.41 -11.18 -5.56
C GLU A 134 -7.99 -9.87 -5.03
N LEU A 135 -9.20 -9.47 -5.46
CA LEU A 135 -9.89 -8.31 -4.92
C LEU A 135 -10.19 -8.47 -3.42
N LEU A 136 -10.63 -9.66 -2.99
CA LEU A 136 -10.80 -9.98 -1.57
C LEU A 136 -9.45 -9.99 -0.82
N GLU A 137 -8.37 -10.40 -1.47
CA GLU A 137 -7.02 -10.33 -0.89
C GLU A 137 -6.58 -8.90 -0.64
N PHE A 138 -6.89 -7.94 -1.52
CA PHE A 138 -6.65 -6.52 -1.23
C PHE A 138 -7.39 -6.05 0.03
N THR A 139 -8.63 -6.50 0.24
CA THR A 139 -9.37 -6.20 1.48
C THR A 139 -8.71 -6.87 2.69
N ARG A 140 -8.28 -8.13 2.56
CA ARG A 140 -7.59 -8.87 3.63
C ARG A 140 -6.29 -8.21 4.04
N ASN A 141 -5.48 -7.80 3.07
CA ASN A 141 -4.27 -7.02 3.29
C ASN A 141 -4.57 -5.70 4.01
N ALA A 142 -5.69 -5.03 3.68
CA ALA A 142 -6.09 -3.79 4.36
C ALA A 142 -6.41 -4.04 5.83
N LEU A 143 -7.11 -5.13 6.14
CA LEU A 143 -7.39 -5.53 7.52
C LEU A 143 -6.10 -5.92 8.25
N ASN A 144 -5.22 -6.69 7.63
CA ASN A 144 -3.94 -7.11 8.21
C ASN A 144 -3.00 -5.93 8.47
N GLY A 145 -2.92 -4.98 7.54
CA GLY A 145 -2.13 -3.76 7.65
C GLY A 145 -2.75 -2.67 8.54
N SER A 146 -4.04 -2.79 8.92
CA SER A 146 -4.71 -1.77 9.73
C SER A 146 -4.12 -1.62 11.14
N PHE A 147 -4.11 -0.39 11.64
CA PHE A 147 -3.70 -0.03 13.01
C PHE A 147 -4.84 -0.15 14.04
N THR A 148 -5.83 -0.99 13.76
CA THR A 148 -6.91 -1.29 14.71
C THR A 148 -6.46 -2.34 15.74
N THR A 149 -7.27 -2.55 16.78
CA THR A 149 -6.97 -3.53 17.82
C THR A 149 -7.02 -4.97 17.28
N PRO A 150 -6.27 -5.91 17.86
CA PRO A 150 -6.32 -7.32 17.44
C PRO A 150 -7.74 -7.91 17.45
N THR A 151 -8.54 -7.57 18.47
CA THR A 151 -9.93 -8.00 18.58
C THR A 151 -10.78 -7.47 17.43
N ARG A 152 -10.67 -6.17 17.10
CA ARG A 152 -11.42 -5.59 15.99
C ARG A 152 -10.99 -6.18 14.65
N LYS A 153 -9.69 -6.40 14.46
CA LYS A 153 -9.14 -7.04 13.26
C LYS A 153 -9.68 -8.45 13.08
N ALA A 154 -9.67 -9.27 14.12
CA ALA A 154 -10.21 -10.63 14.08
C ALA A 154 -11.72 -10.67 13.75
N VAL A 155 -12.50 -9.72 14.26
CA VAL A 155 -13.91 -9.58 13.89
C VAL A 155 -14.05 -9.26 12.40
N LEU A 156 -13.32 -8.27 11.89
CA LEU A 156 -13.41 -7.86 10.49
C LEU A 156 -12.94 -8.95 9.52
N LEU A 157 -11.89 -9.69 9.87
CA LEU A 157 -11.40 -10.82 9.06
C LEU A 157 -12.46 -11.94 8.97
N ARG A 158 -13.13 -12.28 10.08
CA ARG A 158 -14.25 -13.24 10.08
C ARG A 158 -15.44 -12.77 9.25
N GLU A 159 -15.72 -11.46 9.24
CA GLU A 159 -16.75 -10.91 8.36
C GLU A 159 -16.34 -11.05 6.89
N LEU A 160 -15.08 -10.77 6.53
CA LEU A 160 -14.57 -10.94 5.17
C LEU A 160 -14.63 -12.40 4.68
N GLU A 161 -14.37 -13.36 5.56
CA GLU A 161 -14.45 -14.80 5.24
C GLU A 161 -15.84 -15.22 4.76
N LYS A 162 -16.92 -14.58 5.23
CA LYS A 162 -18.29 -14.86 4.76
C LYS A 162 -18.51 -14.49 3.29
N HIS A 163 -17.67 -13.62 2.74
CA HIS A 163 -17.69 -13.19 1.34
C HIS A 163 -16.67 -13.93 0.48
N SER A 164 -15.85 -14.80 1.08
CA SER A 164 -14.90 -15.62 0.34
C SER A 164 -15.66 -16.72 -0.40
N VAL A 165 -15.73 -16.60 -1.73
CA VAL A 165 -16.32 -17.63 -2.57
C VAL A 165 -15.43 -18.87 -2.46
N VAL A 166 -15.94 -19.94 -1.86
CA VAL A 166 -15.36 -21.27 -2.03
C VAL A 166 -15.48 -21.57 -3.52
N ALA A 167 -14.36 -21.61 -4.25
CA ALA A 167 -14.37 -22.09 -5.62
C ALA A 167 -15.03 -23.48 -5.62
N PRO A 168 -16.05 -23.74 -6.47
CA PRO A 168 -16.57 -25.09 -6.58
C PRO A 168 -15.42 -25.99 -7.06
N ASN A 169 -15.21 -27.10 -6.35
CA ASN A 169 -14.31 -28.20 -6.73
C ASN A 169 -14.61 -28.71 -8.15
#